data_AF-G9L4D2-F1
#
_entry.id   AF-G9L4D2-F1
#
_cell.length_a   1.000
_cell.length_b   1.000
_cell.length_c   1.000
_cell.angle_alpha   90.00
_cell.angle_beta   90.00
_cell.angle_gamma   90.00
#
_symmetry.space_group_name_H-M   'P 1'
#
loop_
_entity.id
_entity.type
_entity.pdbx_description
1 polymer ?
#
loop_
_entity_poly.entity_id
_entity_poly.type
_entity_poly.pdbx_seq_one_letter_code
_entity_poly.pdbx_strand_id
1 'polypeptide(L)'
;RLSFARSEVQLKKCISGSLMQAYQACKAIIIKLLSRPKAISPYHLRSMMLWACDRLPANYLAQEDYAAHFLLGLIDDLQHCLVNKMCPNYFIPQCNMLEHLSEETVMLHARKLSSVRSDPAEHLRTAIEHVKAANRLTLELQRRGSTTSIPSPQSDGGDPNQPDDRLAKKLQQLVTENPGKSISVFINPDDVTRPHFRIDDKF
;
A
#
# COMPACT_ATOMS: atom_id res chain seq x y z
N ARG A 1 -13.14 -13.78 11.35
CA ARG A 1 -12.73 -12.45 10.83
C ARG A 1 -13.64 -12.08 9.68
N LEU A 2 -14.38 -10.98 9.78
CA LEU A 2 -15.16 -10.44 8.65
C LEU A 2 -14.22 -9.71 7.69
N SER A 3 -14.54 -9.73 6.39
CA SER A 3 -13.76 -9.05 5.35
C SER A 3 -14.68 -8.24 4.45
N PHE A 4 -14.33 -6.98 4.26
CA PHE A 4 -15.07 -6.03 3.42
C PHE A 4 -14.25 -5.59 2.21
N ALA A 5 -13.27 -6.41 1.79
CA ALA A 5 -12.33 -6.08 0.72
C ALA A 5 -13.02 -5.65 -0.59
N ARG A 6 -14.14 -6.28 -0.95
CA ARG A 6 -14.92 -5.89 -2.14
C ARG A 6 -15.53 -4.50 -1.99
N SER A 7 -16.11 -4.20 -0.83
CA SER A 7 -16.68 -2.87 -0.52
C SER A 7 -15.58 -1.80 -0.50
N GLU A 8 -14.43 -2.08 0.10
CA GLU A 8 -13.28 -1.16 0.13
C GLU A 8 -12.77 -0.82 -1.27
N VAL A 9 -12.73 -1.80 -2.18
CA VAL A 9 -12.34 -1.59 -3.57
C VAL A 9 -13.33 -0.68 -4.29
N GLN A 10 -14.64 -0.81 -4.03
CA GLN A 10 -15.63 0.08 -4.64
C GLN A 10 -15.55 1.49 -4.05
N LEU A 11 -15.46 1.63 -2.73
CA LEU A 11 -15.34 2.94 -2.07
C LEU A 11 -14.10 3.71 -2.54
N LYS A 12 -12.96 3.01 -2.73
CA LYS A 12 -11.75 3.64 -3.25
C LYS A 12 -11.97 4.33 -4.60
N LYS A 13 -12.86 3.82 -5.46
CA LYS A 13 -13.14 4.42 -6.78
C LYS A 13 -13.89 5.75 -6.67
N CYS A 14 -14.55 5.99 -5.54
CA CYS A 14 -15.28 7.23 -5.29
C CYS A 14 -14.36 8.35 -4.77
N ILE A 15 -13.08 8.06 -4.49
CA ILE A 15 -12.14 9.02 -3.93
C ILE A 15 -11.31 9.61 -5.08
N SER A 16 -11.24 10.94 -5.13
CA SER A 16 -10.48 11.67 -6.15
C SER A 16 -8.98 11.34 -6.11
N GLY A 17 -8.31 11.51 -7.25
CA GLY A 17 -6.90 11.22 -7.40
C GLY A 17 -6.01 12.02 -6.44
N SER A 18 -6.30 13.31 -6.27
CA SER A 18 -5.60 14.22 -5.36
C SER A 18 -5.68 13.76 -3.89
N LEU A 19 -6.85 13.36 -3.41
CA LEU A 19 -7.03 12.83 -2.06
C LEU A 19 -6.36 11.46 -1.89
N MET A 20 -6.39 10.62 -2.94
CA MET A 20 -5.64 9.37 -2.94
C MET A 20 -4.13 9.62 -2.84
N GLN A 21 -3.58 10.64 -3.50
CA GLN A 21 -2.18 11.03 -3.37
C GLN A 21 -1.86 11.50 -1.95
N ALA A 22 -2.72 12.34 -1.37
CA ALA A 22 -2.60 12.77 0.03
C ALA A 22 -2.60 11.56 1.01
N TYR A 23 -3.48 10.59 0.78
CA TYR A 23 -3.48 9.34 1.55
C TYR A 23 -2.18 8.53 1.37
N GLN A 24 -1.63 8.42 0.15
CA GLN A 24 -0.34 7.73 -0.04
C GLN A 24 0.81 8.46 0.66
N ALA A 25 0.81 9.80 0.64
CA ALA A 25 1.78 10.60 1.38
C ALA A 25 1.68 10.33 2.88
N CYS A 26 0.48 10.36 3.45
CA CYS A 26 0.21 10.01 4.84
C CYS A 26 0.75 8.61 5.16
N LYS A 27 0.34 7.60 4.38
CA LYS A 27 0.79 6.22 4.54
C LYS A 27 2.31 6.08 4.50
N ALA A 28 3.00 6.77 3.58
CA ALA A 28 4.46 6.71 3.48
C ALA A 28 5.14 7.27 4.73
N ILE A 29 4.68 8.42 5.23
CA ILE A 29 5.18 9.03 6.46
C ILE A 29 4.98 8.07 7.65
N ILE A 30 3.74 7.59 7.82
CA ILE A 30 3.36 6.78 8.98
C ILE A 30 4.06 5.43 8.99
N ILE A 31 4.10 4.71 7.86
CA ILE A 31 4.76 3.40 7.80
C ILE A 31 6.24 3.52 8.13
N LYS A 32 6.91 4.57 7.67
CA LYS A 32 8.32 4.81 8.01
C LYS A 32 8.48 5.08 9.50
N LEU A 33 7.78 6.08 10.01
CA LEU A 33 7.99 6.61 11.36
C LEU A 33 7.52 5.65 12.46
N LEU A 34 6.40 4.97 12.21
CA LEU A 34 5.72 4.08 13.13
C LEU A 34 5.98 2.60 12.80
N SER A 35 7.09 2.32 12.09
CA SER A 35 7.51 0.97 11.75
C SER A 35 7.84 0.12 12.96
N ARG A 36 8.29 0.74 14.07
CA ARG A 36 8.69 0.05 15.31
C ARG A 36 8.29 0.83 16.58
N PRO A 37 7.64 0.15 17.56
CA PRO A 37 6.98 -1.15 17.43
C PRO A 37 5.81 -1.05 16.44
N LYS A 38 5.48 -2.15 15.74
CA LYS A 38 4.44 -2.13 14.70
C LYS A 38 3.06 -2.06 15.33
N ALA A 39 2.51 -0.85 15.48
CA ALA A 39 1.19 -0.63 16.07
C ALA A 39 0.15 -0.21 15.01
N ILE A 40 0.58 0.59 14.03
CA ILE A 40 -0.31 1.13 13.00
C ILE A 40 -0.13 0.37 11.69
N SER A 41 -1.23 -0.20 11.21
CA SER A 41 -1.27 -0.94 9.95
C SER A 41 -1.85 -0.08 8.83
N PRO A 42 -1.59 -0.42 7.54
CA PRO A 42 -2.25 0.25 6.42
C PRO A 42 -3.78 0.18 6.48
N TYR A 43 -4.34 -0.80 7.20
CA TYR A 43 -5.78 -0.95 7.35
C TYR A 43 -6.36 0.15 8.26
N HIS A 44 -5.67 0.50 9.36
CA HIS A 44 -6.10 1.59 10.24
C HIS A 44 -6.18 2.91 9.47
N LEU A 45 -5.14 3.23 8.70
CA LEU A 45 -5.10 4.44 7.87
C LEU A 45 -6.22 4.46 6.82
N ARG A 46 -6.52 3.30 6.21
CA ARG A 46 -7.62 3.19 5.26
C ARG A 46 -8.97 3.43 5.92
N SER A 47 -9.24 2.84 7.09
CA SER A 47 -10.50 3.08 7.81
C SER A 47 -10.66 4.56 8.17
N MET A 48 -9.59 5.22 8.60
CA MET A 48 -9.63 6.64 8.90
C MET A 48 -9.89 7.51 7.66
N MET A 49 -9.26 7.18 6.53
CA MET A 49 -9.50 7.89 5.28
C MET A 49 -10.99 7.84 4.89
N LEU A 50 -11.62 6.68 5.05
CA LEU A 50 -13.04 6.51 4.76
C LEU A 50 -13.91 7.34 5.73
N TRP A 51 -13.60 7.34 7.03
CA TRP A 51 -14.28 8.22 7.99
C TRP A 51 -14.11 9.71 7.67
N ALA A 52 -12.93 10.12 7.21
CA ALA A 52 -12.70 11.51 6.78
C ALA A 52 -13.55 11.86 5.56
N CYS A 53 -13.66 10.95 4.58
CA CYS A 53 -14.53 11.15 3.41
C CYS A 53 -16.02 11.27 3.79
N ASP A 54 -16.50 10.54 4.79
CA ASP A 54 -17.90 10.66 5.23
C ASP A 54 -18.16 11.95 6.02
N ARG A 55 -17.14 12.46 6.73
CA ARG A 55 -17.24 13.66 7.57
C ARG A 55 -17.13 14.95 6.77
N LEU A 56 -16.33 14.96 5.71
CA LEU A 56 -16.02 16.17 4.93
C LEU A 56 -17.08 16.44 3.87
N PRO A 57 -17.39 17.71 3.58
CA PRO A 57 -18.43 18.04 2.61
C PRO A 57 -17.98 17.71 1.18
N ALA A 58 -18.92 17.31 0.32
CA ALA A 58 -18.62 16.85 -1.05
C ALA A 58 -17.86 17.91 -1.89
N ASN A 59 -18.16 19.19 -1.69
CA ASN A 59 -17.44 20.28 -2.34
C ASN A 59 -15.96 20.35 -1.94
N TYR A 60 -15.60 19.99 -0.69
CA TYR A 60 -14.21 19.91 -0.26
C TYR A 60 -13.52 18.73 -0.94
N LEU A 61 -14.17 17.56 -0.97
CA LEU A 61 -13.59 16.34 -1.54
C LEU A 61 -13.35 16.40 -3.06
N ALA A 62 -14.12 17.24 -3.75
CA ALA A 62 -14.01 17.47 -5.18
C ALA A 62 -12.85 18.42 -5.58
N GLN A 63 -12.27 19.16 -4.64
CA GLN A 63 -11.28 20.21 -4.94
C GLN A 63 -9.85 19.68 -4.75
N GLU A 64 -9.03 19.80 -5.78
CA GLU A 64 -7.66 19.26 -5.75
C GLU A 64 -6.73 20.04 -4.81
N ASP A 65 -6.95 21.34 -4.66
CA ASP A 65 -6.15 22.23 -3.81
C ASP A 65 -6.22 21.87 -2.32
N TYR A 66 -7.22 21.09 -1.91
CA TYR A 66 -7.37 20.64 -0.53
C TYR A 66 -6.59 19.36 -0.19
N ALA A 67 -5.83 18.77 -1.13
CA ALA A 67 -5.04 17.57 -0.86
C ALA A 67 -4.08 17.72 0.34
N ALA A 68 -3.40 18.87 0.45
CA ALA A 68 -2.51 19.15 1.58
C ALA A 68 -3.27 19.25 2.91
N HIS A 69 -4.42 19.93 2.91
CA HIS A 69 -5.28 20.04 4.09
C HIS A 69 -5.84 18.67 4.51
N PHE A 70 -6.20 17.83 3.53
CA PHE A 70 -6.66 16.47 3.78
C PHE A 70 -5.55 15.61 4.40
N LEU A 71 -4.32 15.69 3.90
CA LEU A 71 -3.15 15.03 4.52
C LEU A 71 -2.99 15.43 5.99
N LEU A 72 -3.04 16.73 6.29
CA LEU A 72 -2.96 17.23 7.68
C LEU A 72 -4.10 16.69 8.53
N GLY A 73 -5.33 16.68 8.00
CA GLY A 73 -6.49 16.12 8.68
C GLY A 73 -6.33 14.63 9.01
N LEU A 74 -5.74 13.83 8.11
CA LEU A 74 -5.46 12.42 8.39
C LEU A 74 -4.41 12.23 9.50
N ILE A 75 -3.40 13.10 9.56
CA ILE A 75 -2.39 13.10 10.64
C ILE A 75 -3.07 13.45 11.97
N ASP A 76 -3.92 14.48 11.97
CA ASP A 76 -4.66 14.93 13.16
C ASP A 76 -5.66 13.86 13.65
N ASP A 77 -6.38 13.21 12.74
CA ASP A 77 -7.25 12.08 13.07
C ASP A 77 -6.44 10.92 13.69
N LEU A 78 -5.22 10.65 13.21
CA LEU A 78 -4.40 9.54 13.73
C LEU A 78 -3.90 9.89 15.13
N GLN A 79 -3.51 11.14 15.34
CA GLN A 79 -3.12 11.66 16.64
C GLN A 79 -4.27 11.52 17.63
N HIS A 80 -5.48 11.91 17.22
CA HIS A 80 -6.68 11.76 18.03
C HIS A 80 -6.98 10.30 18.37
N CYS A 81 -6.91 9.40 17.37
CA CYS A 81 -7.10 7.96 17.58
C CYS A 81 -6.08 7.38 18.57
N LEU A 82 -4.82 7.79 18.47
CA LEU A 82 -3.77 7.36 19.40
C LEU A 82 -4.04 7.91 20.80
N VAL A 83 -4.19 9.23 20.98
CA VAL A 83 -4.39 9.84 22.30
C VAL A 83 -5.58 9.21 23.04
N ASN A 84 -6.67 8.90 22.35
CA ASN A 84 -7.85 8.28 22.94
C ASN A 84 -7.82 6.74 22.95
N LYS A 85 -6.77 6.12 22.40
CA LYS A 85 -6.68 4.67 22.15
C LYS A 85 -7.94 4.12 21.46
N MET A 86 -8.47 4.86 20.50
CA MET A 86 -9.74 4.57 19.82
C MET A 86 -9.59 4.79 18.32
N CYS A 87 -9.58 3.70 17.54
CA CYS A 87 -9.70 3.74 16.08
C CYS A 87 -10.82 2.80 15.65
N PRO A 88 -12.05 3.32 15.45
CA PRO A 88 -13.18 2.49 15.05
C PRO A 88 -12.97 1.93 13.65
N ASN A 89 -13.27 0.65 13.46
CA ASN A 89 -13.35 0.06 12.14
C ASN A 89 -14.45 0.75 11.31
N TYR A 90 -14.18 1.02 10.03
CA TYR A 90 -15.13 1.74 9.18
C TYR A 90 -16.45 0.99 8.95
N PHE A 91 -16.41 -0.33 8.75
CA PHE A 91 -17.62 -1.15 8.51
C PHE A 91 -18.25 -1.66 9.81
N ILE A 92 -17.49 -1.67 10.91
CA ILE A 92 -17.94 -2.13 12.22
C ILE A 92 -17.54 -1.07 13.25
N PRO A 93 -18.25 0.08 13.34
CA PRO A 93 -17.84 1.21 14.18
C PRO A 93 -17.60 0.86 15.66
N GLN A 94 -18.30 -0.16 16.17
CA GLN A 94 -18.13 -0.69 17.53
C GLN A 94 -16.83 -1.48 17.73
N CYS A 95 -16.11 -1.85 16.68
CA CYS A 95 -14.85 -2.57 16.75
C CYS A 95 -13.69 -1.58 16.81
N ASN A 96 -13.14 -1.35 18.02
CA ASN A 96 -11.95 -0.54 18.20
C ASN A 96 -10.68 -1.33 17.81
N MET A 97 -10.01 -0.89 16.74
CA MET A 97 -8.81 -1.55 16.23
C MET A 97 -7.55 -1.30 17.07
N LEU A 98 -7.55 -0.34 17.99
CA LEU A 98 -6.39 -0.05 18.87
C LEU A 98 -6.52 -0.64 20.28
N GLU A 99 -7.61 -1.34 20.57
CA GLU A 99 -7.93 -1.86 21.91
C GLU A 99 -6.79 -2.71 22.50
N HIS A 100 -6.14 -3.52 21.66
CA HIS A 100 -5.07 -4.45 22.01
C HIS A 100 -3.71 -3.79 22.27
N LEU A 101 -3.51 -2.50 21.94
CA LEU A 101 -2.23 -1.82 22.11
C LEU A 101 -2.00 -1.41 23.57
N SER A 102 -0.76 -1.46 24.05
CA SER A 102 -0.41 -0.92 25.37
C SER A 102 -0.46 0.61 25.37
N GLU A 103 -0.77 1.22 26.52
CA GLU A 103 -0.75 2.69 26.66
C GLU A 103 0.62 3.28 26.33
N GLU A 104 1.71 2.61 26.73
CA GLU A 104 3.07 3.00 26.39
C GLU A 104 3.30 3.05 24.88
N THR A 105 2.86 2.01 24.15
CA THR A 105 2.98 1.96 22.69
C THR A 105 2.24 3.11 22.05
N VAL A 106 1.01 3.34 22.50
CA VAL A 106 0.12 4.38 21.97
C VAL A 106 0.69 5.78 22.23
N MET A 107 1.17 6.05 23.45
CA MET A 107 1.83 7.31 23.80
C MET A 107 3.11 7.56 23.00
N LEU A 108 3.94 6.52 22.82
CA LEU A 108 5.15 6.63 21.99
C LEU A 108 4.80 7.04 20.55
N HIS A 109 3.77 6.43 19.98
CA HIS A 109 3.32 6.74 18.62
C HIS A 109 2.72 8.15 18.53
N ALA A 110 1.92 8.57 19.51
CA ALA A 110 1.35 9.91 19.58
C ALA A 110 2.46 10.99 19.66
N ARG A 111 3.54 10.75 20.41
CA ARG A 111 4.68 11.68 20.48
C ARG A 111 5.42 11.79 19.14
N LYS A 112 5.69 10.65 18.49
CA LYS A 112 6.31 10.64 17.15
C LYS A 112 5.43 11.38 16.13
N LEU A 113 4.12 11.19 16.20
CA LEU A 113 3.21 11.81 15.25
C LEU A 113 3.07 13.33 15.49
N SER A 114 3.22 13.81 16.72
CA SER A 114 3.32 15.24 17.01
C SER A 114 4.51 15.91 16.28
N SER A 115 5.66 15.24 16.15
CA SER A 115 6.80 15.80 15.40
C SER A 115 6.57 15.82 13.89
N VAL A 116 5.81 14.85 13.35
CA VAL A 116 5.36 14.91 11.96
C VAL A 116 4.47 16.12 11.75
N ARG A 117 3.55 16.36 12.68
CA ARG A 117 2.55 17.41 12.52
C ARG A 117 3.16 18.80 12.51
N SER A 118 4.29 19.01 13.20
CA SER A 118 5.05 20.27 13.17
C SER A 118 5.77 20.52 11.84
N ASP A 119 6.18 19.47 11.12
CA ASP A 119 6.83 19.61 9.81
C ASP A 119 6.53 18.41 8.88
N PRO A 120 5.31 18.35 8.31
CA PRO A 120 4.87 17.20 7.51
C PRO A 120 5.57 17.13 6.15
N ALA A 121 5.99 18.28 5.61
CA ALA A 121 6.71 18.37 4.34
C ALA A 121 8.09 17.71 4.45
N GLU A 122 8.84 18.02 5.53
CA GLU A 122 10.13 17.40 5.77
C GLU A 122 10.01 15.89 5.93
N HIS A 123 9.07 15.43 6.76
CA HIS A 123 8.87 14.00 6.99
C HIS A 123 8.46 13.26 5.72
N LEU A 124 7.63 13.87 4.86
CA LEU A 124 7.29 13.32 3.56
C LEU A 124 8.50 13.21 2.65
N ARG A 125 9.30 14.27 2.56
CA ARG A 125 10.54 14.28 1.78
C ARG A 125 11.48 13.17 2.25
N THR A 126 11.72 13.05 3.55
CA THR A 126 12.57 11.98 4.09
C THR A 126 11.96 10.59 3.88
N ALA A 127 10.63 10.45 3.80
CA ALA A 127 9.98 9.18 3.51
C ALA A 127 10.17 8.77 2.04
N ILE A 128 10.05 9.73 1.12
CA ILE A 128 10.30 9.52 -0.31
C ILE A 128 11.76 9.11 -0.55
N GLU A 129 12.72 9.82 0.04
CA GLU A 129 14.14 9.48 -0.13
C GLU A 129 14.47 8.07 0.41
N HIS A 130 13.86 7.67 1.52
CA HIS A 130 14.01 6.32 2.04
C HIS A 130 13.47 5.25 1.07
N VAL A 131 12.29 5.48 0.48
CA VAL A 131 11.72 4.55 -0.53
C VAL A 131 12.61 4.48 -1.78
N LYS A 132 13.12 5.62 -2.25
CA LYS A 132 14.07 5.65 -3.38
C LYS A 132 15.34 4.86 -3.07
N ALA A 133 15.91 5.04 -1.88
CA ALA A 133 17.11 4.31 -1.45
C ALA A 133 16.86 2.80 -1.37
N ALA A 134 15.73 2.38 -0.79
CA ALA A 134 15.33 0.97 -0.74
C ALA A 134 15.18 0.36 -2.14
N ASN A 135 14.52 1.06 -3.06
CA ASN A 135 14.36 0.61 -4.45
C ASN A 135 15.70 0.46 -5.19
N ARG A 136 16.65 1.38 -4.96
CA ARG A 136 18.01 1.27 -5.53
C ARG A 136 18.73 0.02 -5.01
N LEU A 137 18.67 -0.24 -3.71
CA LEU A 137 19.27 -1.43 -3.11
C LEU A 137 18.64 -2.72 -3.65
N THR A 138 17.32 -2.78 -3.79
CA THR A 138 16.62 -3.92 -4.40
C THR A 138 17.09 -4.18 -5.83
N LEU A 139 17.26 -3.12 -6.64
CA LEU A 139 17.77 -3.22 -8.00
C LEU A 139 19.22 -3.73 -8.05
N GLU A 140 20.08 -3.25 -7.14
CA GLU A 140 21.47 -3.71 -7.03
C GLU A 140 21.58 -5.17 -6.61
N LEU A 141 20.74 -5.62 -5.66
CA LEU A 141 20.66 -7.02 -5.25
C LEU A 141 20.18 -7.92 -6.40
N GLN A 142 19.19 -7.47 -7.17
CA GLN A 142 18.75 -8.18 -8.37
C GLN A 142 19.88 -8.30 -9.41
N ARG A 143 20.66 -7.23 -9.63
CA ARG A 143 21.81 -7.24 -10.54
C ARG A 143 22.94 -8.18 -10.08
N ARG A 144 23.23 -8.23 -8.77
CA ARG A 144 24.24 -9.15 -8.21
C ARG A 144 23.78 -10.60 -8.18
N GLY A 145 22.47 -10.87 -8.11
CA GLY A 145 21.90 -12.21 -8.23
C GLY A 145 21.92 -12.79 -9.65
N SER A 146 22.22 -11.98 -10.67
CA SER A 146 22.23 -12.41 -12.08
C SER A 146 23.60 -12.88 -12.60
N THR A 147 24.64 -12.98 -11.77
CA THR A 147 26.00 -13.37 -12.23
C THR A 147 26.27 -14.88 -12.27
N THR A 148 25.25 -15.73 -12.12
CA THR A 148 25.38 -17.21 -12.16
C THR A 148 24.45 -17.91 -13.15
N SER A 149 24.06 -17.25 -14.24
CA SER A 149 23.32 -17.91 -15.32
C SER A 149 23.97 -17.71 -16.68
N ILE A 150 24.52 -18.82 -17.17
CA ILE A 150 24.72 -19.29 -18.55
C ILE A 150 23.97 -18.45 -19.61
N PRO A 151 24.61 -18.09 -20.74
CA PRO A 151 24.03 -17.17 -21.73
C PRO A 151 22.79 -17.78 -22.39
N SER A 152 21.70 -16.99 -22.44
CA SER A 152 20.54 -17.25 -23.29
C SER A 152 20.46 -16.20 -24.41
N PRO A 153 19.90 -16.56 -25.58
CA PRO A 153 20.13 -15.84 -26.83
C PRO A 153 19.39 -14.50 -26.87
N GLN A 154 19.94 -13.57 -27.65
CA GLN A 154 19.33 -12.29 -27.99
C GLN A 154 17.87 -12.45 -28.42
N SER A 155 17.01 -11.54 -27.96
CA SER A 155 15.78 -11.21 -28.69
C SER A 155 15.44 -9.74 -28.53
N ASP A 156 15.05 -9.21 -29.67
CA ASP A 156 14.90 -7.83 -30.09
C ASP A 156 13.91 -6.98 -29.27
N GLY A 157 14.07 -5.66 -29.38
CA GLY A 157 13.27 -4.66 -28.69
C GLY A 157 11.80 -4.62 -29.10
N GLY A 158 10.94 -4.14 -28.19
CA GLY A 158 9.53 -3.90 -28.50
C GLY A 158 8.73 -3.23 -27.37
N ASP A 159 8.34 -1.98 -27.63
CA ASP A 159 7.22 -1.13 -27.16
C ASP A 159 6.52 -1.39 -25.79
N PRO A 160 6.25 -0.36 -24.94
CA PRO A 160 5.68 -0.54 -23.59
C PRO A 160 4.16 -0.76 -23.53
N ASN A 161 3.43 -0.80 -24.65
CA ASN A 161 2.00 -0.50 -24.63
C ASN A 161 1.02 -1.69 -24.55
N GLN A 162 1.41 -2.85 -24.02
CA GLN A 162 0.47 -3.99 -23.86
C GLN A 162 0.93 -5.01 -22.78
N PRO A 163 0.74 -4.71 -21.48
CA PRO A 163 1.06 -5.66 -20.42
C PRO A 163 0.19 -6.92 -20.45
N ASP A 164 -1.09 -6.80 -20.86
CA ASP A 164 -2.03 -7.93 -20.93
C ASP A 164 -1.69 -8.92 -22.04
N ASP A 165 -1.16 -8.43 -23.17
CA ASP A 165 -0.81 -9.28 -24.32
C ASP A 165 0.43 -10.14 -24.04
N ARG A 166 1.39 -9.60 -23.26
CA ARG A 166 2.56 -10.34 -22.78
C ARG A 166 2.17 -11.44 -21.79
N LEU A 167 1.21 -11.17 -20.90
CA LEU A 167 0.71 -12.15 -19.95
C LEU A 167 -0.02 -13.30 -20.67
N ALA A 168 -0.87 -12.96 -21.63
CA ALA A 168 -1.60 -13.93 -22.43
C ALA A 168 -0.66 -14.85 -23.22
N LYS A 169 0.34 -14.28 -23.92
CA LYS A 169 1.37 -15.05 -24.63
C LYS A 169 2.14 -15.99 -23.71
N LYS A 170 2.51 -15.50 -22.51
CA LYS A 170 3.25 -16.30 -21.53
C LYS A 170 2.40 -17.44 -20.96
N LEU A 171 1.12 -17.21 -20.70
CA LEU A 171 0.19 -18.26 -20.29
C LEU A 171 0.02 -19.33 -21.38
N GLN A 172 -0.15 -18.91 -22.63
CA GLN A 172 -0.31 -19.81 -23.75
C GLN A 172 0.93 -20.69 -23.95
N GLN A 173 2.12 -20.10 -23.84
CA GLN A 173 3.39 -20.85 -23.87
C GLN A 173 3.46 -21.91 -22.76
N LEU A 174 3.14 -21.54 -21.51
CA LEU A 174 3.19 -22.48 -20.39
C LEU A 174 2.21 -23.65 -20.55
N VAL A 175 1.03 -23.41 -21.12
CA VAL A 175 0.05 -24.46 -21.43
C VAL A 175 0.59 -25.43 -22.48
N THR A 176 1.22 -24.91 -23.53
CA THR A 176 1.80 -25.73 -24.60
C THR A 176 2.97 -26.57 -24.10
N GLU A 177 3.83 -26.01 -23.24
CA GLU A 177 5.00 -26.70 -22.68
C GLU A 177 4.64 -27.74 -21.60
N ASN A 178 3.45 -27.66 -21.00
CA ASN A 178 3.02 -28.51 -19.88
C ASN A 178 1.65 -29.18 -20.15
N PRO A 179 1.56 -30.06 -21.17
CA PRO A 179 0.32 -30.74 -21.50
C PRO A 179 -0.13 -31.64 -20.34
N GLY A 180 -1.42 -31.59 -19.99
CA GLY A 180 -2.00 -32.41 -18.92
C GLY A 180 -1.74 -31.89 -17.50
N LYS A 181 -1.03 -30.78 -17.32
CA LYS A 181 -0.85 -30.12 -16.01
C LYS A 181 -1.84 -28.95 -15.82
N SER A 182 -2.08 -28.58 -14.57
CA SER A 182 -2.88 -27.41 -14.18
C SER A 182 -1.95 -26.22 -13.95
N ILE A 183 -2.30 -25.05 -14.47
CA ILE A 183 -1.49 -23.82 -14.35
C ILE A 183 -2.32 -22.78 -13.59
N SER A 184 -1.82 -22.35 -12.43
CA SER A 184 -2.43 -21.34 -11.57
C SER A 184 -1.64 -20.04 -11.60
N VAL A 185 -2.32 -18.90 -11.73
CA VAL A 185 -1.72 -17.57 -11.64
C VAL A 185 -2.04 -16.95 -10.29
N PHE A 186 -1.04 -16.42 -9.60
CA PHE A 186 -1.22 -15.76 -8.31
C PHE A 186 -0.34 -14.52 -8.17
N ILE A 187 -0.72 -13.64 -7.25
CA ILE A 187 0.07 -12.46 -6.90
C ILE A 187 0.76 -12.77 -5.57
N ASN A 188 2.10 -12.77 -5.59
CA ASN A 188 2.88 -12.99 -4.37
C ASN A 188 2.78 -11.74 -3.48
N PRO A 189 2.36 -11.84 -2.21
CA PRO A 189 2.33 -10.70 -1.30
C PRO A 189 3.70 -10.03 -1.08
N ASP A 190 4.79 -10.78 -1.26
CA ASP A 190 6.17 -10.27 -1.17
C ASP A 190 6.71 -9.72 -2.50
N ASP A 191 6.05 -10.03 -3.63
CA ASP A 191 6.39 -9.53 -4.97
C ASP A 191 5.13 -9.35 -5.82
N VAL A 192 4.51 -8.17 -5.68
CA VAL A 192 3.29 -7.75 -6.40
C VAL A 192 3.59 -7.12 -7.76
N THR A 193 4.85 -7.07 -8.18
CA THR A 193 5.26 -6.35 -9.40
C THR A 193 5.03 -7.15 -10.67
N ARG A 194 4.82 -8.46 -10.55
CA ARG A 194 4.58 -9.39 -11.66
C ARG A 194 3.65 -10.53 -11.25
N PRO A 195 2.90 -11.12 -12.21
CA PRO A 195 2.16 -12.34 -11.98
C PRO A 195 3.11 -13.53 -11.81
N HIS A 196 2.82 -14.39 -10.83
CA HIS A 196 3.55 -15.64 -10.57
C HIS A 196 2.70 -16.82 -11.01
N PHE A 197 3.37 -17.88 -11.46
CA PHE A 197 2.71 -19.08 -12.00
C PHE A 197 3.12 -20.29 -11.18
N ARG A 198 2.17 -21.17 -10.92
CA ARG A 198 2.38 -22.47 -10.31
C ARG A 198 1.81 -23.53 -11.25
N ILE A 199 2.58 -24.60 -11.47
CA ILE A 199 2.18 -25.73 -12.30
C ILE A 199 2.01 -26.93 -11.38
N ASP A 200 0.81 -27.48 -11.32
CA ASP A 200 0.46 -28.65 -10.52
C ASP A 200 0.04 -29.79 -11.46
N ASP A 201 0.26 -31.04 -11.06
CA ASP A 201 -0.27 -32.18 -11.82
C ASP A 201 -1.80 -32.19 -11.71
N LYS A 202 -2.52 -32.51 -12.79
CA LYS A 202 -3.97 -32.68 -12.72
C LYS A 202 -4.28 -33.93 -11.91
N PHE A 203 -5.27 -33.84 -11.03
CA PHE A 203 -5.88 -34.99 -10.35
C PHE A 203 -6.43 -35.98 -11.37
#